data_AF-A0A150A3A1-F1
#
_entry.id   AF-A0A150A3A1-F1
#
_cell.length_a   1.000
_cell.length_b   1.000
_cell.length_c   1.000
_cell.angle_alpha   90.00
_cell.angle_beta   90.00
_cell.angle_gamma   90.00
#
_symmetry.space_group_name_H-M   'P 1'
#
loop_
_entity.id
_entity.type
_entity.pdbx_description
1 polymer ?
#
loop_
_entity_poly.entity_id
_entity_poly.type
_entity_poly.pdbx_seq_one_letter_code
_entity_poly.pdbx_strand_id
1 'polypeptide(L)'
;MYAHSSLRRTESTRRVIAEDRDEVMTMLGALELFITNALDEKYDATPPHWADMMGVRKLDLREFVESFDAGGYPAERTRGAVTRAYDLKLQYYYLAEVDLGTYNQVYSAEINNRGLSNETATPRLLLIRLSQDQSLIGKMRVLWERLMNLIYYVETGKDIAARSKKKAFFRWLETETVAAKWRYFQPYEQVIAQYDDKFRTPEFHKSSTLRREILERSLDINDLIEPLNYFTNGIWSNIISITKGNGPISFHQIHRNSNGEIDPRYRK
;
A
#
# COMPACT_ATOMS: atom_id res chain seq x y z
N MET A 1 49.39 -20.46 -2.48
CA MET A 1 49.42 -19.00 -2.19
C MET A 1 48.13 -18.26 -2.63
N TYR A 2 47.00 -18.94 -2.90
CA TYR A 2 45.73 -18.31 -3.34
C TYR A 2 44.65 -18.17 -2.24
N ALA A 3 44.83 -18.82 -1.08
CA ALA A 3 43.81 -18.82 -0.02
C ALA A 3 43.72 -17.50 0.77
N HIS A 4 44.82 -16.75 0.90
CA HIS A 4 44.86 -15.50 1.68
C HIS A 4 44.23 -14.29 0.97
N SER A 5 44.21 -14.23 -0.37
CA SER A 5 43.58 -13.11 -1.08
C SER A 5 42.05 -13.25 -1.14
N SER A 6 41.55 -14.49 -1.17
CA SER A 6 40.11 -14.79 -1.12
C SER A 6 39.50 -14.37 0.22
N LEU A 7 40.12 -14.77 1.34
CA LEU A 7 39.64 -14.45 2.70
C LEU A 7 39.54 -12.93 2.97
N ARG A 8 40.54 -12.14 2.55
CA ARG A 8 40.52 -10.68 2.73
C ARG A 8 39.41 -10.00 1.91
N ARG A 9 39.07 -10.52 0.73
CA ARG A 9 37.93 -10.01 -0.05
C ARG A 9 36.61 -10.31 0.64
N THR A 10 36.43 -11.51 1.18
CA THR A 10 35.19 -11.89 1.88
C THR A 10 34.97 -11.05 3.15
N GLU A 11 36.03 -10.78 3.92
CA GLU A 11 35.97 -9.93 5.11
C GLU A 11 35.66 -8.47 4.76
N SER A 12 36.30 -7.93 3.70
CA SER A 12 36.02 -6.58 3.21
C SER A 12 34.57 -6.42 2.74
N THR A 13 34.04 -7.38 1.98
CA THR A 13 32.65 -7.34 1.51
C THR A 13 31.67 -7.46 2.68
N ARG A 14 31.92 -8.34 3.65
CA ARG A 14 31.07 -8.47 4.85
C ARG A 14 31.04 -7.19 5.67
N ARG A 15 32.18 -6.51 5.80
CA ARG A 15 32.26 -5.24 6.54
C ARG A 15 31.47 -4.12 5.85
N VAL A 16 31.58 -3.99 4.53
CA VAL A 16 30.79 -2.99 3.77
C VAL A 16 29.29 -3.27 3.87
N ILE A 17 28.87 -4.54 3.83
CA ILE A 17 27.46 -4.93 4.00
C ILE A 17 26.95 -4.59 5.42
N ALA A 18 27.77 -4.79 6.44
CA ALA A 18 27.40 -4.44 7.82
C ALA A 18 27.28 -2.92 8.01
N GLU A 19 28.23 -2.14 7.47
CA GLU A 19 28.20 -0.68 7.51
C GLU A 19 26.97 -0.12 6.76
N ASP A 20 26.62 -0.66 5.58
CA ASP A 20 25.41 -0.27 4.84
C ASP A 20 24.12 -0.63 5.60
N ARG A 21 24.11 -1.75 6.32
CA ARG A 21 22.97 -2.17 7.14
C ARG A 21 22.72 -1.21 8.30
N ASP A 22 23.77 -0.81 9.02
CA ASP A 22 23.64 0.13 10.15
C ASP A 22 23.15 1.50 9.68
N GLU A 23 23.59 1.96 8.51
CA GLU A 23 23.07 3.16 7.87
C GLU A 23 21.58 3.03 7.53
N VAL A 24 21.16 1.89 6.96
CA VAL A 24 19.74 1.63 6.65
C VAL A 24 18.89 1.63 7.92
N MET A 25 19.36 1.00 9.01
CA MET A 25 18.64 0.99 10.28
C MET A 25 18.55 2.37 10.94
N THR A 26 19.60 3.19 10.79
CA THR A 26 19.60 4.58 11.26
C THR A 26 18.59 5.42 10.48
N MET A 27 18.61 5.32 9.14
CA MET A 27 17.63 5.96 8.27
C MET A 27 16.21 5.54 8.64
N LEU A 28 15.97 4.24 8.80
CA LEU A 28 14.67 3.69 9.21
C LEU A 28 14.20 4.26 10.54
N GLY A 29 15.08 4.37 11.53
CA GLY A 29 14.77 4.98 12.82
C GLY A 29 14.28 6.43 12.69
N ALA A 30 14.94 7.23 11.85
CA ALA A 30 14.53 8.62 11.60
C ALA A 30 13.17 8.71 10.89
N LEU A 31 12.93 7.83 9.90
CA LEU A 31 11.69 7.78 9.14
C LEU A 31 10.49 7.32 10.00
N GLU A 32 10.69 6.30 10.83
CA GLU A 32 9.69 5.80 11.78
C GLU A 32 9.37 6.84 12.86
N LEU A 33 10.39 7.52 13.38
CA LEU A 33 10.20 8.58 14.37
C LEU A 33 9.36 9.74 13.79
N PHE A 34 9.62 10.13 12.54
CA PHE A 34 8.84 11.19 11.89
C PHE A 34 7.35 10.84 11.77
N ILE A 35 7.03 9.64 11.27
CA ILE A 35 5.63 9.19 11.16
C ILE A 35 4.99 9.03 12.54
N THR A 36 5.73 8.49 13.51
CA THR A 36 5.26 8.30 14.89
C THR A 36 4.91 9.64 15.52
N ASN A 37 5.79 10.64 15.43
CA ASN A 37 5.53 11.98 15.95
C ASN A 37 4.30 12.61 15.28
N ALA A 38 4.14 12.46 13.96
CA ALA A 38 2.98 12.99 13.25
C ALA A 38 1.67 12.30 13.66
N LEU A 39 1.71 11.01 14.00
CA LEU A 39 0.56 10.29 14.53
C LEU A 39 0.29 10.68 15.99
N ASP A 40 1.34 10.81 16.82
CA ASP A 40 1.21 11.24 18.21
C ASP A 40 0.61 12.64 18.31
N GLU A 41 1.06 13.60 17.49
CA GLU A 41 0.47 14.94 17.42
C GLU A 41 -1.02 14.90 17.04
N LYS A 42 -1.38 14.08 16.06
CA LYS A 42 -2.78 13.92 15.63
C LYS A 42 -3.65 13.28 16.71
N TYR A 43 -3.09 12.34 17.47
CA TYR A 43 -3.82 11.49 18.41
C TYR A 43 -3.55 11.81 19.89
N ASP A 44 -2.90 12.93 20.20
CA ASP A 44 -2.51 13.32 21.57
C ASP A 44 -3.71 13.31 22.55
N ALA A 45 -4.89 13.68 22.06
CA ALA A 45 -6.14 13.66 22.83
C ALA A 45 -6.94 12.33 22.73
N THR A 46 -6.43 11.33 22.02
CA THR A 46 -7.13 10.07 21.73
C THR A 46 -6.65 8.95 22.68
N PRO A 47 -7.56 8.13 23.25
CA PRO A 47 -7.14 7.03 24.12
C PRO A 47 -6.22 6.04 23.37
N PRO A 48 -5.15 5.52 24.00
CA PRO A 48 -4.11 4.73 23.32
C PRO A 48 -4.63 3.55 22.49
N HIS A 49 -5.66 2.84 22.98
CA HIS A 49 -6.23 1.68 22.28
C HIS A 49 -6.87 2.04 20.93
N TRP A 50 -7.32 3.27 20.71
CA TRP A 50 -7.81 3.72 19.40
C TRP A 50 -6.66 4.09 18.46
N ALA A 51 -5.57 4.63 19.00
CA ALA A 51 -4.36 4.94 18.24
C ALA A 51 -3.68 3.66 17.70
N ASP A 52 -3.73 2.56 18.46
CA ASP A 52 -3.19 1.25 18.05
C ASP A 52 -4.06 0.51 17.02
N MET A 53 -5.35 0.88 16.93
CA MET A 53 -6.23 0.39 15.87
C MET A 53 -5.91 1.04 14.51
N MET A 54 -5.19 2.17 14.50
CA MET A 54 -4.85 2.91 13.29
C MET A 54 -3.84 2.14 12.44
N GLY A 55 -4.23 1.88 11.20
CA GLY A 55 -3.50 0.93 10.35
C GLY A 55 -2.06 1.33 10.04
N VAL A 56 -1.72 2.63 10.03
CA VAL A 56 -0.37 3.08 9.62
C VAL A 56 0.72 2.58 10.57
N ARG A 57 0.44 2.48 11.88
CA ARG A 57 1.40 1.93 12.85
C ARG A 57 1.68 0.45 12.63
N LYS A 58 0.73 -0.28 12.02
CA LYS A 58 0.89 -1.71 11.72
C LYS A 58 1.89 -1.97 10.59
N LEU A 59 2.26 -0.95 9.81
CA LEU A 59 3.30 -1.06 8.79
C LEU A 59 4.67 -0.85 9.43
N ASP A 60 5.13 -1.79 10.26
CA ASP A 60 6.44 -1.70 10.92
C ASP A 60 7.57 -2.00 9.93
N LEU A 61 8.36 -0.98 9.59
CA LEU A 61 9.47 -1.14 8.66
C LEU A 61 10.63 -1.95 9.25
N ARG A 62 10.81 -1.96 10.57
CA ARG A 62 11.83 -2.78 11.23
C ARG A 62 11.46 -4.25 11.10
N GLU A 63 10.20 -4.60 11.34
CA GLU A 63 9.68 -5.96 11.13
C GLU A 63 9.86 -6.40 9.67
N PHE A 64 9.66 -5.48 8.71
CA PHE A 64 9.92 -5.74 7.30
C PHE A 64 11.39 -6.06 7.01
N VAL A 65 12.34 -5.32 7.58
CA VAL A 65 13.78 -5.61 7.43
C VAL A 65 14.12 -6.97 8.02
N GLU A 66 13.64 -7.27 9.23
CA GLU A 66 13.86 -8.57 9.87
C GLU A 66 13.31 -9.72 9.04
N SER A 67 12.14 -9.53 8.44
CA SER A 67 11.52 -10.50 7.53
C SER A 67 12.32 -10.65 6.23
N PHE A 68 12.87 -9.56 5.70
CA PHE A 68 13.73 -9.54 4.53
C PHE A 68 15.03 -10.33 4.76
N ASP A 69 15.65 -10.18 5.92
CA ASP A 69 16.85 -10.94 6.25
C ASP A 69 16.55 -12.42 6.48
N ALA A 70 15.45 -12.72 7.21
CA ALA A 70 15.02 -14.08 7.47
C ALA A 70 14.64 -14.83 6.18
N GLY A 71 14.10 -14.12 5.19
CA GLY A 71 13.80 -14.64 3.86
C GLY A 71 15.03 -14.95 3.00
N GLY A 72 16.23 -14.56 3.44
CA GLY A 72 17.47 -14.78 2.70
C GLY A 72 17.61 -13.93 1.44
N TYR A 73 16.96 -12.76 1.37
CA TYR A 73 17.15 -11.85 0.24
C TYR A 73 18.56 -11.24 0.26
N PRO A 74 19.09 -10.85 -0.91
CA PRO A 74 20.42 -10.25 -0.98
C PRO A 74 20.52 -8.93 -0.21
N ALA A 75 21.52 -8.82 0.67
CA ALA A 75 21.66 -7.69 1.58
C ALA A 75 21.84 -6.34 0.86
N GLU A 76 22.44 -6.34 -0.33
CA GLU A 76 22.60 -5.14 -1.15
C GLU A 76 21.25 -4.54 -1.63
N ARG A 77 20.16 -5.30 -1.51
CA ARG A 77 18.82 -4.82 -1.87
C ARG A 77 18.09 -4.17 -0.70
N THR A 78 18.54 -4.35 0.54
CA THR A 78 17.82 -3.93 1.75
C THR A 78 17.50 -2.44 1.72
N ARG A 79 18.46 -1.57 1.39
CA ARG A 79 18.24 -0.12 1.29
C ARG A 79 17.11 0.24 0.32
N GLY A 80 17.12 -0.37 -0.87
CA GLY A 80 16.09 -0.11 -1.88
C GLY A 80 14.72 -0.68 -1.50
N ALA A 81 14.68 -1.82 -0.80
CA ALA A 81 13.44 -2.40 -0.31
C ALA A 81 12.82 -1.51 0.79
N VAL A 82 13.63 -1.06 1.75
CA VAL A 82 13.20 -0.14 2.82
C VAL A 82 12.69 1.18 2.25
N THR A 83 13.38 1.75 1.26
CA THR A 83 12.94 3.01 0.63
C THR A 83 11.54 2.87 0.02
N ARG A 84 11.27 1.76 -0.69
CA ARG A 84 9.95 1.49 -1.29
C ARG A 84 8.88 1.17 -0.25
N ALA A 85 9.24 0.48 0.82
CA ALA A 85 8.34 0.20 1.93
C ALA A 85 7.97 1.50 2.68
N TYR A 86 8.93 2.41 2.86
CA TYR A 86 8.67 3.73 3.40
C TYR A 86 7.76 4.56 2.47
N ASP A 87 8.02 4.57 1.16
CA ASP A 87 7.14 5.22 0.19
C ASP A 87 5.71 4.67 0.28
N LEU A 88 5.55 3.34 0.39
CA LEU A 88 4.25 2.73 0.56
C LEU A 88 3.57 3.20 1.86
N LYS A 89 4.31 3.21 2.99
CA LYS A 89 3.81 3.66 4.30
C LYS A 89 3.40 5.13 4.28
N LEU A 90 4.20 5.99 3.64
CA LEU A 90 3.90 7.42 3.49
C LEU A 90 2.63 7.64 2.65
N GLN A 91 2.49 6.90 1.55
CA GLN A 91 1.29 6.96 0.72
C GLN A 91 0.04 6.46 1.46
N TYR A 92 0.20 5.44 2.30
CA TYR A 92 -0.86 4.95 3.16
C TYR A 92 -1.25 5.97 4.23
N TYR A 93 -0.28 6.65 4.86
CA TYR A 93 -0.53 7.76 5.78
C TYR A 93 -1.36 8.86 5.11
N TYR A 94 -1.01 9.28 3.88
CA TYR A 94 -1.78 10.29 3.17
C TYR A 94 -3.25 9.90 2.97
N LEU A 95 -3.51 8.65 2.63
CA LEU A 95 -4.88 8.17 2.45
C LEU A 95 -5.62 8.03 3.79
N ALA A 96 -5.07 7.23 4.70
CA ALA A 96 -5.74 6.86 5.95
C ALA A 96 -5.85 8.03 6.94
N GLU A 97 -4.80 8.85 7.02
CA GLU A 97 -4.70 9.85 8.09
C GLU A 97 -5.07 11.26 7.62
N VAL A 98 -4.76 11.61 6.38
CA VAL A 98 -5.01 12.96 5.85
C VAL A 98 -6.32 13.01 5.07
N ASP A 99 -6.45 12.23 3.99
CA ASP A 99 -7.61 12.35 3.10
C ASP A 99 -8.89 11.85 3.75
N LEU A 100 -8.90 10.67 4.37
CA LEU A 100 -10.10 10.17 5.07
C LEU A 100 -10.50 11.06 6.26
N GLY A 101 -9.52 11.59 6.99
CA GLY A 101 -9.77 12.55 8.06
C GLY A 101 -10.45 13.81 7.54
N THR A 102 -9.94 14.37 6.44
CA THR A 102 -10.50 15.57 5.81
C THR A 102 -11.86 15.29 5.16
N TYR A 103 -12.04 14.10 4.58
CA TYR A 103 -13.31 13.68 3.99
C TYR A 103 -14.39 13.58 5.06
N ASN A 104 -14.09 12.97 6.21
CA ASN A 104 -15.01 12.90 7.35
C ASN A 104 -15.41 14.29 7.86
N GLN A 105 -14.49 15.26 7.84
CA GLN A 105 -14.82 16.64 8.24
C GLN A 105 -15.78 17.31 7.25
N VAL A 106 -15.56 17.12 5.94
CA VAL A 106 -16.46 17.65 4.90
C VAL A 106 -17.83 16.98 4.98
N TYR A 107 -17.87 15.66 5.11
CA TYR A 107 -19.10 14.89 5.31
C TYR A 107 -19.84 15.30 6.59
N SER A 108 -19.13 15.47 7.70
CA SER A 108 -19.72 15.97 8.95
C SER A 108 -20.24 17.39 8.81
N ALA A 109 -19.54 18.25 8.05
CA ALA A 109 -20.01 19.59 7.74
C ALA A 109 -21.23 19.60 6.81
N GLU A 110 -21.36 18.61 5.91
CA GLU A 110 -22.56 18.40 5.08
C GLU A 110 -23.76 17.99 5.95
N ILE A 111 -23.59 17.02 6.86
CA ILE A 111 -24.62 16.57 7.79
C ILE A 111 -25.03 17.66 8.79
N ASN A 112 -24.04 18.35 9.39
CA ASN A 112 -24.30 19.36 10.41
C ASN A 112 -24.89 20.66 9.82
N ASN A 113 -24.79 20.88 8.50
CA ASN A 113 -25.33 22.09 7.86
C ASN A 113 -26.83 22.05 7.59
N ARG A 114 -27.55 20.96 7.88
CA ARG A 114 -29.02 20.89 8.12
C ARG A 114 -29.42 19.42 8.18
N GLY A 115 -30.36 19.06 9.06
CA GLY A 115 -31.01 17.73 9.11
C GLY A 115 -31.84 17.42 7.86
N LEU A 116 -31.18 17.32 6.72
CA LEU A 116 -31.76 17.15 5.39
C LEU A 116 -30.99 16.05 4.66
N SER A 117 -31.73 15.30 3.84
CA SER A 117 -31.20 14.30 2.92
C SER A 117 -30.01 14.82 2.09
N ASN A 118 -29.25 13.87 1.53
CA ASN A 118 -28.13 14.04 0.58
C ASN A 118 -28.41 14.99 -0.62
N GLU A 119 -29.62 15.53 -0.75
CA GLU A 119 -30.08 16.43 -1.80
C GLU A 119 -29.63 17.90 -1.59
N THR A 120 -29.20 18.29 -0.39
CA THR A 120 -29.02 19.72 -0.02
C THR A 120 -27.59 20.25 0.11
N ALA A 121 -26.56 19.50 -0.33
CA ALA A 121 -25.20 20.02 -0.39
C ALA A 121 -25.12 21.28 -1.27
N THR A 122 -24.60 22.39 -0.71
CA THR A 122 -24.40 23.63 -1.50
C THR A 122 -23.43 23.35 -2.66
N PRO A 123 -23.53 24.05 -3.81
CA PRO A 123 -22.59 23.85 -4.93
C PRO A 123 -21.12 23.95 -4.51
N ARG A 124 -20.81 24.81 -3.53
CA ARG A 124 -19.46 24.93 -2.95
C ARG A 124 -19.02 23.65 -2.24
N LEU A 125 -19.87 23.07 -1.40
CA LEU A 125 -19.57 21.81 -0.70
C LEU A 125 -19.41 20.65 -1.69
N LEU A 126 -20.28 20.58 -2.71
CA LEU A 126 -20.16 19.61 -3.79
C LEU A 126 -18.81 19.73 -4.51
N LEU A 127 -18.37 20.94 -4.87
CA LEU A 127 -17.07 21.15 -5.53
C LEU A 127 -15.89 20.75 -4.62
N ILE A 128 -15.98 21.01 -3.31
CA ILE A 128 -14.96 20.56 -2.34
C ILE A 128 -14.91 19.04 -2.30
N ARG A 129 -16.07 18.37 -2.19
CA ARG A 129 -16.16 16.91 -2.19
C ARG A 129 -15.57 16.31 -3.46
N LEU A 130 -15.94 16.82 -4.63
CA LEU A 130 -15.41 16.34 -5.92
C LEU A 130 -13.89 16.51 -6.04
N SER A 131 -13.34 17.60 -5.50
CA SER A 131 -11.89 17.80 -5.44
C SER A 131 -11.21 16.77 -4.52
N GLN A 132 -11.86 16.40 -3.41
CA GLN A 132 -11.37 15.36 -2.50
C GLN A 132 -11.45 13.97 -3.14
N ASP A 133 -12.55 13.66 -3.84
CA ASP A 133 -12.72 12.41 -4.57
C ASP A 133 -11.58 12.23 -5.59
N GLN A 134 -11.25 13.27 -6.36
CA GLN A 134 -10.12 13.22 -7.31
C GLN A 134 -8.78 12.96 -6.61
N SER A 135 -8.54 13.61 -5.46
CA SER A 135 -7.32 13.38 -4.67
C SER A 135 -7.24 11.94 -4.18
N LEU A 136 -8.33 11.40 -3.62
CA LEU A 136 -8.43 10.02 -3.15
C LEU A 136 -8.18 9.03 -4.28
N ILE A 137 -8.82 9.20 -5.43
CA ILE A 137 -8.65 8.34 -6.62
C ILE A 137 -7.18 8.31 -7.05
N GLY A 138 -6.55 9.47 -7.16
CA GLY A 138 -5.15 9.58 -7.57
C GLY A 138 -4.22 8.88 -6.58
N LYS A 139 -4.36 9.18 -5.29
CA LYS A 139 -3.52 8.61 -4.22
C LYS A 139 -3.74 7.12 -4.04
N MET A 140 -4.96 6.61 -4.22
CA MET A 140 -5.27 5.17 -4.20
C MET A 140 -4.50 4.43 -5.29
N ARG A 141 -4.50 4.96 -6.52
CA ARG A 141 -3.71 4.38 -7.62
C ARG A 141 -2.22 4.35 -7.29
N VAL A 142 -1.69 5.44 -6.75
CA VAL A 142 -0.27 5.50 -6.34
C VAL A 142 0.04 4.49 -5.24
N LEU A 143 -0.88 4.25 -4.28
CA LEU A 143 -0.70 3.23 -3.23
C LEU A 143 -0.50 1.84 -3.86
N TRP A 144 -1.39 1.43 -4.75
CA TRP A 144 -1.29 0.13 -5.42
C TRP A 144 -0.06 0.03 -6.31
N GLU A 145 0.32 1.10 -7.01
CA GLU A 145 1.56 1.11 -7.78
C GLU A 145 2.81 0.97 -6.91
N ARG A 146 2.87 1.66 -5.76
CA ARG A 146 3.97 1.54 -4.80
C ARG A 146 4.04 0.12 -4.22
N LEU A 147 2.90 -0.48 -3.90
CA LEU A 147 2.80 -1.86 -3.44
C LEU A 147 3.35 -2.85 -4.47
N MET A 148 2.91 -2.75 -5.72
CA MET A 148 3.39 -3.61 -6.82
C MET A 148 4.90 -3.45 -7.04
N ASN A 149 5.43 -2.21 -7.00
CA ASN A 149 6.87 -1.98 -7.13
C ASN A 149 7.66 -2.54 -5.95
N LEU A 150 7.16 -2.40 -4.71
CA LEU A 150 7.80 -2.98 -3.53
C LEU A 150 7.96 -4.49 -3.68
N ILE A 151 6.86 -5.18 -3.96
CA ILE A 151 6.83 -6.65 -4.11
C ILE A 151 7.79 -7.09 -5.24
N TYR A 152 7.68 -6.43 -6.39
CA TYR A 152 8.52 -6.74 -7.53
C TYR A 152 10.01 -6.49 -7.25
N TYR A 153 10.33 -5.41 -6.53
CA TYR A 153 11.70 -5.05 -6.16
C TYR A 153 12.30 -6.04 -5.16
N VAL A 154 11.54 -6.48 -4.15
CA VAL A 154 11.99 -7.48 -3.17
C VAL A 154 12.52 -8.72 -3.90
N GLU A 155 11.78 -9.21 -4.90
CA GLU A 155 12.20 -10.40 -5.67
C GLU A 155 13.31 -10.14 -6.68
N THR A 156 13.23 -9.03 -7.42
CA THR A 156 14.05 -8.84 -8.62
C THR A 156 15.23 -7.89 -8.43
N GLY A 157 15.20 -7.06 -7.38
CA GLY A 157 16.11 -5.93 -7.19
C GLY A 157 15.90 -4.80 -8.21
N LYS A 158 14.77 -4.79 -8.94
CA LYS A 158 14.48 -3.83 -10.01
C LYS A 158 13.09 -3.22 -9.85
N ASP A 159 12.89 -2.04 -10.43
CA ASP A 159 11.56 -1.46 -10.56
C ASP A 159 10.83 -1.97 -11.81
N ILE A 160 9.50 -1.87 -11.78
CA ILE A 160 8.66 -2.16 -12.94
C ILE A 160 8.80 -1.01 -13.95
N ALA A 161 9.64 -1.21 -14.96
CA ALA A 161 9.86 -0.26 -16.07
C ALA A 161 8.84 -0.47 -17.21
N ALA A 162 7.55 -0.27 -16.93
CA ALA A 162 6.48 -0.45 -17.92
C ALA A 162 5.46 0.69 -17.90
N ARG A 163 4.87 0.99 -19.07
CA ARG A 163 3.80 2.01 -19.20
C ARG A 163 2.58 1.72 -18.33
N SER A 164 2.23 0.43 -18.18
CA SER A 164 1.21 -0.02 -17.23
C SER A 164 1.88 -0.95 -16.23
N LYS A 165 2.24 -0.41 -15.06
CA LYS A 165 2.84 -1.19 -13.97
C LYS A 165 1.91 -2.31 -13.52
N LYS A 166 0.60 -2.03 -13.42
CA LYS A 166 -0.46 -3.03 -13.19
C LYS A 166 -0.34 -4.24 -14.11
N LYS A 167 -0.43 -4.02 -15.43
CA LYS A 167 -0.39 -5.11 -16.42
C LYS A 167 0.95 -5.85 -16.44
N ALA A 168 2.05 -5.18 -16.10
CA ALA A 168 3.36 -5.82 -16.03
C ALA A 168 3.49 -6.69 -14.77
N PHE A 169 3.02 -6.18 -13.62
CA PHE A 169 3.03 -6.90 -12.36
C PHE A 169 2.19 -8.18 -12.40
N PHE A 170 0.94 -8.10 -12.87
CA PHE A 170 0.06 -9.28 -12.90
C PHE A 170 0.52 -10.34 -13.90
N ARG A 171 1.09 -9.95 -15.05
CA ARG A 171 1.77 -10.89 -15.95
C ARG A 171 3.02 -11.52 -15.33
N TRP A 172 3.72 -10.79 -14.48
CA TRP A 172 4.85 -11.35 -13.73
C TRP A 172 4.38 -12.38 -12.69
N LEU A 173 3.24 -12.17 -12.01
CA LEU A 173 2.65 -13.13 -11.08
C LEU A 173 2.23 -14.46 -11.72
N GLU A 174 1.99 -14.49 -13.03
CA GLU A 174 1.67 -15.71 -13.77
C GLU A 174 2.88 -16.61 -14.00
N THR A 175 4.11 -16.12 -13.77
CA THR A 175 5.32 -16.91 -14.00
C THR A 175 5.54 -17.97 -12.90
N GLU A 176 5.92 -19.20 -13.29
CA GLU A 176 5.98 -20.37 -12.39
C GLU A 176 7.18 -20.40 -11.41
N THR A 177 8.06 -19.40 -11.47
CA THR A 177 9.32 -19.44 -10.71
C THR A 177 9.20 -18.65 -9.40
N VAL A 178 9.77 -17.46 -9.37
CA VAL A 178 9.93 -16.62 -8.17
C VAL A 178 8.61 -15.95 -7.77
N ALA A 179 7.71 -15.72 -8.72
CA ALA A 179 6.45 -15.03 -8.48
C ALA A 179 5.36 -15.91 -7.83
N ALA A 180 5.57 -17.24 -7.76
CA ALA A 180 4.56 -18.18 -7.28
C ALA A 180 4.13 -17.91 -5.83
N LYS A 181 5.06 -17.56 -4.93
CA LYS A 181 4.75 -17.18 -3.52
C LYS A 181 3.99 -15.86 -3.40
N TRP A 182 4.02 -15.02 -4.44
CA TRP A 182 3.27 -13.77 -4.51
C TRP A 182 1.92 -13.91 -5.20
N ARG A 183 1.53 -15.14 -5.59
CA ARG A 183 0.25 -15.41 -6.27
C ARG A 183 -0.96 -15.04 -5.42
N TYR A 184 -0.79 -14.93 -4.09
CA TYR A 184 -1.74 -14.25 -3.20
C TYR A 184 -2.28 -12.93 -3.77
N PHE A 185 -1.43 -12.15 -4.46
CA PHE A 185 -1.83 -10.86 -4.98
C PHE A 185 -2.70 -10.93 -6.24
N GLN A 186 -2.80 -12.09 -6.91
CA GLN A 186 -3.47 -12.21 -8.20
C GLN A 186 -4.94 -11.75 -8.20
N PRO A 187 -5.80 -12.09 -7.20
CA PRO A 187 -7.20 -11.66 -7.19
C PRO A 187 -7.39 -10.13 -7.13
N TYR A 188 -6.40 -9.39 -6.64
CA TYR A 188 -6.47 -7.93 -6.58
C TYR A 188 -6.42 -7.27 -7.96
N GLU A 189 -6.03 -7.99 -9.04
CA GLU A 189 -6.10 -7.45 -10.39
C GLU A 189 -7.52 -6.99 -10.73
N GLN A 190 -8.50 -7.83 -10.40
CA GLN A 190 -9.90 -7.54 -10.67
C GLN A 190 -10.39 -6.36 -9.82
N VAL A 191 -10.00 -6.30 -8.54
CA VAL A 191 -10.34 -5.18 -7.64
C VAL A 191 -9.80 -3.86 -8.20
N ILE A 192 -8.53 -3.82 -8.57
CA ILE A 192 -7.89 -2.62 -9.12
C ILE A 192 -8.48 -2.28 -10.49
N ALA A 193 -8.81 -3.27 -11.33
CA ALA A 193 -9.45 -3.03 -12.62
C ALA A 193 -10.85 -2.44 -12.46
N GLN A 194 -11.68 -2.98 -11.57
CA GLN A 194 -13.02 -2.45 -11.28
C GLN A 194 -12.94 -1.02 -10.73
N TYR A 195 -12.01 -0.78 -9.80
CA TYR A 195 -11.74 0.56 -9.28
C TYR A 195 -11.32 1.51 -10.40
N ASP A 196 -10.35 1.10 -11.22
CA ASP A 196 -9.86 1.90 -12.33
C ASP A 196 -10.96 2.21 -13.33
N ASP A 197 -11.80 1.25 -13.70
CA ASP A 197 -12.86 1.42 -14.70
C ASP A 197 -13.99 2.30 -14.17
N LYS A 198 -14.36 2.16 -12.89
CA LYS A 198 -15.39 2.97 -12.23
C LYS A 198 -14.96 4.41 -12.03
N PHE A 199 -13.71 4.61 -11.61
CA PHE A 199 -13.14 5.91 -11.27
C PHE A 199 -12.10 6.39 -12.29
N ARG A 200 -12.16 5.88 -13.52
CA ARG A 200 -11.37 6.45 -14.61
C ARG A 200 -11.95 7.80 -14.92
N THR A 201 -11.46 8.83 -14.23
CA THR A 201 -11.98 10.14 -14.49
C THR A 201 -11.55 10.56 -15.91
N PRO A 202 -12.47 11.13 -16.67
CA PRO A 202 -12.23 11.55 -18.03
C PRO A 202 -11.46 12.82 -18.22
N GLU A 203 -11.09 13.47 -17.12
CA GLU A 203 -9.92 14.35 -17.13
C GLU A 203 -8.67 13.61 -17.66
N PHE A 204 -8.67 12.27 -17.66
CA PHE A 204 -7.70 11.43 -18.36
C PHE A 204 -8.20 10.81 -19.68
N HIS A 205 -9.48 10.46 -19.85
CA HIS A 205 -10.05 9.98 -21.14
C HIS A 205 -11.60 10.20 -21.32
N LYS A 206 -12.00 11.13 -22.20
CA LYS A 206 -13.24 11.29 -23.02
C LYS A 206 -14.72 11.38 -22.49
N SER A 207 -15.14 11.14 -21.24
CA SER A 207 -16.55 11.39 -20.79
C SER A 207 -16.82 11.76 -19.29
N SER A 208 -16.43 12.95 -18.77
CA SER A 208 -16.23 13.29 -17.32
C SER A 208 -17.18 12.67 -16.27
N THR A 209 -16.67 11.75 -15.45
CA THR A 209 -17.27 11.25 -14.20
C THR A 209 -17.63 12.39 -13.24
N LEU A 210 -16.84 13.47 -13.18
CA LEU A 210 -17.19 14.64 -12.37
C LEU A 210 -18.45 15.34 -12.87
N ARG A 211 -18.60 15.49 -14.20
CA ARG A 211 -19.83 16.02 -14.78
C ARG A 211 -21.02 15.13 -14.46
N ARG A 212 -20.84 13.81 -14.52
CA ARG A 212 -21.87 12.85 -14.12
C ARG A 212 -22.21 13.00 -12.64
N GLU A 213 -21.24 13.15 -11.75
CA GLU A 213 -21.51 13.39 -10.32
C GLU A 213 -22.25 14.70 -10.04
N ILE A 214 -21.93 15.77 -10.77
CA ILE A 214 -22.65 17.04 -10.66
C ILE A 214 -24.13 16.87 -11.05
N LEU A 215 -24.42 16.01 -12.03
CA LEU A 215 -25.75 15.83 -12.62
C LEU A 215 -26.57 14.69 -11.97
N GLU A 216 -25.90 13.62 -11.52
CA GLU A 216 -26.52 12.34 -11.14
C GLU A 216 -26.16 11.87 -9.72
N ARG A 217 -25.15 12.48 -9.06
CA ARG A 217 -24.70 12.15 -7.68
C ARG A 217 -24.55 10.63 -7.42
N SER A 218 -23.79 9.94 -8.27
CA SER A 218 -23.72 8.48 -8.33
C SER A 218 -22.59 7.83 -7.53
N LEU A 219 -21.71 8.62 -6.89
CA LEU A 219 -20.48 8.12 -6.29
C LEU A 219 -20.64 7.83 -4.79
N ASP A 220 -20.47 6.57 -4.41
CA ASP A 220 -20.39 6.12 -3.01
C ASP A 220 -18.93 6.14 -2.54
N ILE A 221 -18.69 6.75 -1.37
CA ILE A 221 -17.38 6.76 -0.72
C ILE A 221 -16.90 5.34 -0.40
N ASN A 222 -17.81 4.41 -0.09
CA ASN A 222 -17.46 3.03 0.22
C ASN A 222 -16.73 2.38 -0.96
N ASP A 223 -17.14 2.70 -2.18
CA ASP A 223 -16.49 2.25 -3.40
C ASP A 223 -15.10 2.90 -3.59
N LEU A 224 -14.92 4.16 -3.15
CA LEU A 224 -13.61 4.84 -3.22
C LEU A 224 -12.58 4.24 -2.27
N ILE A 225 -13.03 3.80 -1.10
CA ILE A 225 -12.16 3.32 -0.01
C ILE A 225 -12.04 1.79 0.03
N GLU A 226 -12.86 1.06 -0.72
CA GLU A 226 -12.82 -0.41 -0.76
C GLU A 226 -11.40 -0.96 -1.00
N PRO A 227 -10.59 -0.44 -1.95
CA PRO A 227 -9.22 -0.93 -2.11
C PRO A 227 -8.32 -0.67 -0.90
N LEU A 228 -8.59 0.39 -0.13
CA LEU A 228 -7.88 0.67 1.12
C LEU A 228 -8.23 -0.31 2.22
N ASN A 229 -9.49 -0.77 2.26
CA ASN A 229 -9.93 -1.77 3.23
C ASN A 229 -9.19 -3.09 3.02
N TYR A 230 -8.98 -3.49 1.77
CA TYR A 230 -8.13 -4.64 1.46
C TYR A 230 -6.68 -4.44 1.92
N PHE A 231 -6.11 -3.27 1.64
CA PHE A 231 -4.75 -2.95 2.06
C PHE A 231 -4.57 -3.03 3.58
N THR A 232 -5.51 -2.43 4.30
CA THR A 232 -5.48 -2.34 5.77
C THR A 232 -5.65 -3.71 6.44
N ASN A 233 -6.39 -4.63 5.81
CA ASN A 233 -6.85 -5.87 6.43
C ASN A 233 -6.10 -7.13 5.97
N GLY A 234 -4.78 -7.06 5.86
CA GLY A 234 -3.94 -8.26 5.76
C GLY A 234 -2.90 -8.24 4.66
N ILE A 235 -2.91 -7.26 3.75
CA ILE A 235 -1.86 -7.14 2.74
C ILE A 235 -0.49 -7.01 3.41
N TRP A 236 -0.33 -6.10 4.37
CA TRP A 236 0.97 -5.90 5.03
C TRP A 236 1.45 -7.14 5.77
N SER A 237 0.60 -7.78 6.58
CA SER A 237 0.99 -8.98 7.33
C SER A 237 1.34 -10.15 6.40
N ASN A 238 0.70 -10.25 5.24
CA ASN A 238 1.09 -11.21 4.21
C ASN A 238 2.40 -10.85 3.53
N ILE A 239 2.70 -9.58 3.28
CA ILE A 239 4.02 -9.16 2.77
C ILE A 239 5.11 -9.61 3.75
N ILE A 240 4.96 -9.33 5.04
CA ILE A 240 5.89 -9.78 6.09
C ILE A 240 6.05 -11.30 6.04
N SER A 241 4.94 -12.05 6.10
CA SER A 241 4.96 -13.52 6.13
C SER A 241 5.63 -14.13 4.88
N ILE A 242 5.23 -13.68 3.69
CA ILE A 242 5.79 -14.14 2.40
C ILE A 242 7.26 -13.77 2.29
N THR A 243 7.62 -12.56 2.72
CA THR A 243 9.02 -12.09 2.71
C THR A 243 9.86 -12.99 3.62
N LYS A 244 9.37 -13.37 4.80
CA LYS A 244 10.04 -14.30 5.71
C LYS A 244 10.20 -15.73 5.17
N GLY A 245 9.59 -16.05 4.03
CA GLY A 245 9.61 -17.39 3.41
C GLY A 245 8.44 -18.28 3.84
N ASN A 246 7.44 -17.73 4.54
CA ASN A 246 6.21 -18.43 4.86
C ASN A 246 5.15 -18.20 3.78
N GLY A 247 3.98 -18.83 3.92
CA GLY A 247 2.82 -18.55 3.08
C GLY A 247 1.99 -17.34 3.58
N PRO A 248 0.96 -16.94 2.82
CA PRO A 248 0.00 -15.93 3.28
C PRO A 248 -0.82 -16.44 4.48
N ILE A 249 -1.10 -15.55 5.43
CA ILE A 249 -1.75 -15.80 6.72
C ILE A 249 -3.12 -15.13 6.87
N SER A 250 -3.44 -14.12 6.03
CA SER A 250 -4.73 -13.42 6.04
C SER A 250 -5.39 -13.45 4.66
N PHE A 251 -6.68 -13.76 4.59
CA PHE A 251 -7.40 -13.91 3.32
C PHE A 251 -8.75 -13.21 3.31
N HIS A 252 -9.03 -12.52 2.22
CA HIS A 252 -10.32 -11.89 1.92
C HIS A 252 -11.24 -12.78 1.09
N GLN A 253 -12.52 -12.38 0.95
CA GLN A 253 -13.49 -13.06 0.07
C GLN A 253 -13.00 -13.26 -1.37
N ILE A 254 -12.16 -12.36 -1.90
CA ILE A 254 -11.61 -12.46 -3.25
C ILE A 254 -10.66 -13.66 -3.43
N HIS A 255 -10.21 -14.29 -2.33
CA HIS A 255 -9.37 -15.48 -2.35
C HIS A 255 -10.18 -16.77 -2.16
N ARG A 256 -11.51 -16.69 -2.07
CA ARG A 256 -12.38 -17.84 -1.85
C ARG A 256 -12.87 -18.42 -3.19
N ASN A 257 -12.98 -19.74 -3.25
CA ASN A 257 -13.60 -20.44 -4.37
C ASN A 257 -15.14 -20.41 -4.27
N SER A 258 -15.84 -21.03 -5.22
CA SER A 258 -17.30 -21.12 -5.24
C SER A 258 -17.91 -21.77 -4.00
N ASN A 259 -17.15 -22.57 -3.28
CA ASN A 259 -17.59 -23.27 -2.06
C ASN A 259 -17.35 -22.43 -0.79
N GLY A 260 -16.82 -21.21 -0.94
CA GLY A 260 -16.50 -20.31 0.18
C GLY A 260 -15.19 -20.67 0.90
N GLU A 261 -14.42 -21.64 0.42
CA GLU A 261 -13.12 -22.02 1.00
C GLU A 261 -11.98 -21.21 0.38
N ILE A 262 -10.87 -21.02 1.11
CA ILE A 262 -9.67 -20.38 0.53
C ILE A 262 -9.15 -21.25 -0.60
N ASP A 263 -9.10 -20.68 -1.81
CA ASP A 263 -8.60 -21.33 -3.01
C ASP A 263 -7.15 -21.81 -2.80
N PRO A 264 -6.85 -23.11 -2.98
CA PRO A 264 -5.51 -23.66 -2.78
C PRO A 264 -4.40 -22.96 -3.57
N ARG A 265 -4.74 -22.29 -4.68
CA ARG A 265 -3.79 -21.53 -5.51
C ARG A 265 -3.15 -20.37 -4.75
N TYR A 266 -3.77 -19.87 -3.69
CA TYR A 266 -3.31 -18.70 -2.93
C TYR A 266 -2.67 -19.05 -1.59
N ARG A 267 -2.52 -20.33 -1.23
CA ARG A 267 -1.97 -20.75 0.07
C ARG A 267 -0.46 -20.99 0.08
N LYS A 268 0.18 -20.93 -1.08
CA LYS A 268 1.60 -21.24 -1.27
C LYS A 268 2.45 -19.99 -1.38
#